data_AF-A8UWP3-F1
#
_entry.id   AF-A8UWP3-F1
#
_cell.length_a   1.000
_cell.length_b   1.000
_cell.length_c   1.000
_cell.angle_alpha   90.00
_cell.angle_beta   90.00
_cell.angle_gamma   90.00
#
_symmetry.space_group_name_H-M   'P 1'
#
loop_
_entity.id
_entity.type
_entity.pdbx_description
1 polymer ?
#
loop_
_entity_poly.entity_id
_entity_poly.type
_entity_poly.pdbx_seq_one_letter_code
_entity_poly.pdbx_strand_id
1 'polypeptide(L)'
;MADFRKAGLDRGDIRAELKNFLLSIRIRREEYMNIIDELEPDELEYDLREYREYFEKQVKPLYEQAHAVGVKSLIELAEEVKGVYDEIIELIEKKLSDV
;
A
#
# COMPACT_ATOMS: atom_id res chain seq x y z
N MET A 1 11.77 -30.66 -13.23
CA MET A 1 11.12 -30.86 -11.92
C MET A 1 11.13 -29.51 -11.22
N ALA A 2 9.98 -28.86 -11.06
CA ALA A 2 9.93 -27.54 -10.41
C ALA A 2 10.28 -27.70 -8.93
N ASP A 3 11.16 -26.85 -8.40
CA ASP A 3 11.65 -26.93 -7.02
C ASP A 3 10.60 -26.35 -6.07
N PHE A 4 9.71 -27.22 -5.57
CA PHE A 4 8.62 -26.86 -4.66
C PHE A 4 9.09 -26.16 -3.37
N ARG A 5 10.37 -26.28 -3.01
CA ARG A 5 10.96 -25.60 -1.84
C ARG A 5 11.12 -24.10 -2.07
N LYS A 6 11.47 -23.67 -3.29
CA LYS A 6 11.58 -22.25 -3.64
C LYS A 6 10.22 -21.56 -3.63
N ALA A 7 9.20 -22.21 -4.18
CA ALA A 7 7.83 -21.68 -4.18
C ALA A 7 7.26 -21.50 -2.75
N GLY A 8 7.70 -22.30 -1.78
CA GLY A 8 7.33 -22.14 -0.37
C GLY A 8 8.06 -20.97 0.33
N LEU A 9 9.34 -20.76 -0.01
CA LEU A 9 10.16 -19.66 0.49
C LEU A 9 9.64 -18.31 -0.02
N ASP A 10 9.41 -18.20 -1.34
CA ASP A 10 8.92 -16.98 -1.98
C ASP A 10 7.58 -16.52 -1.38
N ARG A 11 6.70 -17.46 -1.04
CA ARG A 11 5.42 -17.18 -0.35
C ARG A 11 5.59 -16.65 1.06
N GLY A 12 6.59 -17.14 1.78
CA GLY A 12 6.93 -16.68 3.12
C GLY A 12 7.44 -15.24 3.11
N ASP A 13 8.30 -14.94 2.14
CA ASP A 13 8.91 -13.61 1.99
C ASP A 13 7.87 -12.56 1.61
N ILE A 14 7.03 -12.82 0.58
CA ILE A 14 5.93 -11.93 0.19
C ILE A 14 5.00 -11.65 1.38
N ARG A 15 4.65 -12.68 2.16
CA ARG A 15 3.78 -12.51 3.33
C ARG A 15 4.39 -11.58 4.36
N ALA A 16 5.69 -11.72 4.64
CA ALA A 16 6.38 -10.89 5.61
C ALA A 16 6.44 -9.44 5.13
N GLU A 17 6.75 -9.22 3.86
CA GLU A 17 6.77 -7.89 3.25
C GLU A 17 5.40 -7.22 3.31
N LEU A 18 4.35 -7.89 2.82
CA LEU A 18 2.99 -7.35 2.86
C LEU A 18 2.53 -6.99 4.29
N LYS A 19 2.89 -7.79 5.30
CA LYS A 19 2.59 -7.47 6.70
C LYS A 19 3.32 -6.22 7.19
N ASN A 20 4.58 -6.07 6.83
CA ASN A 20 5.38 -4.91 7.20
C ASN A 20 4.83 -3.64 6.53
N PHE A 21 4.48 -3.72 5.24
CA PHE A 21 3.81 -2.64 4.53
C PHE A 21 2.49 -2.28 5.19
N LEU A 22 1.64 -3.26 5.49
CA LEU A 22 0.34 -3.02 6.11
C LEU A 22 0.47 -2.29 7.45
N LEU A 23 1.42 -2.72 8.30
CA LEU A 23 1.67 -2.05 9.58
C LEU A 23 2.11 -0.60 9.36
N SER A 24 3.09 -0.39 8.48
CA SER A 24 3.64 0.94 8.22
C SER A 24 2.60 1.89 7.64
N ILE A 25 1.83 1.45 6.64
CA ILE A 25 0.88 2.33 5.96
C ILE A 25 -0.35 2.65 6.83
N ARG A 26 -0.73 1.75 7.75
CA ARG A 26 -1.76 2.04 8.75
C ARG A 26 -1.34 3.15 9.69
N ILE A 27 -0.12 3.08 10.23
CA ILE A 27 0.42 4.15 11.08
C ILE A 27 0.40 5.47 10.30
N ARG A 28 0.86 5.44 9.05
CA ARG A 28 0.89 6.61 8.19
C ARG A 28 -0.50 7.20 7.93
N ARG A 29 -1.51 6.38 7.70
CA ARG A 29 -2.91 6.83 7.55
C ARG A 29 -3.40 7.54 8.80
N GLU A 30 -3.16 6.97 9.98
CA GLU A 30 -3.57 7.59 11.25
C GLU A 30 -2.86 8.93 11.46
N GLU A 31 -1.56 9.03 11.17
CA GLU A 31 -0.83 10.30 11.18
C GLU A 31 -1.49 11.31 10.23
N TYR A 32 -1.80 10.88 9.01
CA TYR A 32 -2.40 11.73 7.98
C TYR A 32 -3.76 12.29 8.41
N MET A 33 -4.64 11.46 8.97
CA MET A 33 -5.94 11.92 9.48
C MET A 33 -5.83 12.99 10.57
N ASN A 34 -4.70 13.05 11.29
CA ASN A 34 -4.50 14.06 12.34
C ASN A 34 -3.94 15.39 11.81
N ILE A 35 -3.19 15.37 10.70
CA ILE A 35 -2.46 16.55 10.21
C ILE A 35 -3.03 17.14 8.91
N ILE A 36 -3.88 16.41 8.18
CA ILE A 36 -4.31 16.79 6.82
C ILE A 36 -4.99 18.16 6.74
N ASP A 37 -5.63 18.60 7.83
CA ASP A 37 -6.28 19.91 7.88
C ASP A 37 -5.31 21.08 8.03
N GLU A 38 -4.07 20.80 8.43
CA GLU A 38 -3.01 21.79 8.63
C GLU A 38 -2.07 21.91 7.42
N LEU A 39 -2.17 20.98 6.46
CA LEU A 39 -1.30 20.94 5.27
C LEU A 39 -1.76 21.95 4.21
N GLU A 40 -0.78 22.62 3.59
CA GLU A 40 -1.02 23.52 2.46
C GLU A 40 -1.25 22.73 1.15
N PRO A 41 -1.93 23.33 0.15
CA PRO A 41 -2.25 22.63 -1.10
C PRO A 41 -1.04 22.06 -1.85
N ASP A 42 0.10 22.76 -1.85
CA ASP A 42 1.33 22.30 -2.51
C ASP A 42 1.98 21.11 -1.78
N GLU A 43 1.90 21.08 -0.45
CA GLU A 43 2.30 19.92 0.37
C GLU A 43 1.42 18.69 0.06
N LEU A 44 0.10 18.90 -0.02
CA LEU A 44 -0.85 17.84 -0.37
C LEU A 44 -0.64 17.31 -1.79
N GLU A 45 -0.39 18.18 -2.77
CA GLU A 45 -0.06 17.77 -4.14
C GLU A 45 1.23 16.96 -4.22
N TYR A 46 2.26 17.39 -3.47
CA TYR A 46 3.52 16.67 -3.37
C TYR A 46 3.30 15.28 -2.79
N ASP A 47 2.62 15.18 -1.65
CA ASP A 47 2.37 13.91 -0.99
C ASP A 47 1.48 12.98 -1.81
N LEU A 48 0.45 13.51 -2.49
CA LEU A 48 -0.37 12.73 -3.42
C LEU A 48 0.48 12.06 -4.50
N ARG A 49 1.43 12.81 -5.07
CA ARG A 49 2.36 12.26 -6.07
C ARG A 49 3.24 11.17 -5.47
N GLU A 50 3.82 11.41 -4.29
CA GLU A 50 4.69 10.44 -3.62
C GLU A 50 3.95 9.15 -3.28
N TYR A 51 2.73 9.21 -2.75
CA TYR A 51 1.95 8.00 -2.44
C TYR A 51 1.60 7.19 -3.68
N ARG A 52 1.20 7.86 -4.77
CA ARG A 52 0.92 7.19 -6.05
C ARG A 52 2.17 6.52 -6.61
N GLU A 53 3.30 7.23 -6.60
CA GLU A 53 4.58 6.70 -7.08
C GLU A 53 5.07 5.53 -6.23
N TYR A 54 4.95 5.64 -4.91
CA TYR A 54 5.32 4.59 -3.98
C TYR A 54 4.45 3.35 -4.16
N PHE A 55 3.13 3.53 -4.30
CA PHE A 55 2.21 2.43 -4.59
C PHE A 55 2.63 1.70 -5.87
N GLU A 56 2.81 2.44 -6.97
CA GLU A 56 3.18 1.85 -8.26
C GLU A 56 4.53 1.14 -8.25
N LYS A 57 5.54 1.69 -7.55
CA LYS A 57 6.90 1.13 -7.56
C LYS A 57 7.13 0.02 -6.54
N GLN A 58 6.45 0.05 -5.40
CA GLN A 58 6.74 -0.84 -4.27
C GLN A 58 5.58 -1.80 -3.96
N VAL A 59 4.36 -1.28 -3.93
CA VAL A 59 3.19 -2.05 -3.46
C VAL A 59 2.58 -2.88 -4.57
N LYS A 60 2.41 -2.29 -5.75
CA LYS A 60 1.79 -2.94 -6.90
C LYS A 60 2.52 -4.21 -7.35
N PRO A 61 3.87 -4.27 -7.41
CA PRO A 61 4.56 -5.53 -7.72
C PRO A 61 4.22 -6.65 -6.74
N LEU A 62 4.14 -6.35 -5.43
CA LEU A 62 3.78 -7.33 -4.40
C LEU A 62 2.32 -7.75 -4.51
N TYR A 63 1.43 -6.80 -4.81
CA TYR A 63 0.02 -7.07 -5.07
C TYR A 63 -0.15 -8.02 -6.26
N GLU A 64 0.47 -7.69 -7.40
CA GLU A 64 0.42 -8.52 -8.61
C GLU A 64 1.03 -9.91 -8.35
N GLN A 65 2.12 -9.99 -7.59
CA GLN A 65 2.75 -11.25 -7.23
C GLN A 65 1.86 -12.10 -6.31
N ALA A 66 1.19 -11.50 -5.32
CA ALA A 66 0.25 -12.19 -4.45
C ALA A 66 -0.93 -12.79 -5.24
N HIS A 67 -1.46 -12.04 -6.21
CA HIS A 67 -2.49 -12.49 -7.15
C HIS A 67 -1.99 -13.59 -8.09
N ALA A 68 -0.77 -13.47 -8.63
CA ALA A 68 -0.16 -14.49 -9.48
C ALA A 68 0.08 -15.82 -8.76
N VAL A 69 0.43 -15.77 -7.48
CA VAL A 69 0.63 -16.96 -6.62
C VAL A 69 -0.69 -17.66 -6.29
N GLY A 70 -1.83 -16.94 -6.32
CA GLY A 70 -3.17 -17.50 -6.16
C GLY A 70 -3.50 -17.98 -4.75
N VAL A 71 -2.71 -17.61 -3.74
CA VAL A 71 -2.98 -17.98 -2.34
C VAL A 71 -3.92 -16.95 -1.74
N LYS A 72 -5.15 -17.37 -1.42
CA LYS A 72 -6.22 -16.50 -0.90
C LYS A 72 -5.76 -15.57 0.23
N SER A 73 -5.05 -16.08 1.24
CA SER A 73 -4.58 -15.25 2.37
C SER A 73 -3.57 -14.17 1.98
N LEU A 74 -2.81 -14.38 0.89
CA LEU A 74 -1.86 -13.37 0.40
C LEU A 74 -2.59 -12.31 -0.42
N ILE A 75 -3.56 -12.74 -1.24
CA ILE A 75 -4.44 -11.83 -1.98
C ILE A 75 -5.18 -10.93 -1.00
N GLU A 76 -5.86 -11.48 0.00
CA GLU A 76 -6.57 -10.70 1.03
C GLU A 76 -5.67 -9.69 1.72
N LEU A 77 -4.44 -10.08 2.06
CA LEU A 77 -3.47 -9.18 2.68
C LEU A 77 -3.00 -8.07 1.72
N ALA A 78 -2.81 -8.38 0.43
CA ALA A 78 -2.43 -7.41 -0.58
C ALA A 78 -3.56 -6.41 -0.87
N GLU A 79 -4.82 -6.88 -0.92
CA GLU A 79 -6.00 -6.02 -1.02
C GLU A 79 -6.10 -5.07 0.19
N GLU A 80 -5.81 -5.58 1.39
CA GLU A 80 -5.83 -4.77 2.61
C GLU A 80 -4.75 -3.67 2.57
N VAL A 81 -3.53 -3.99 2.11
CA VAL A 81 -2.49 -2.97 1.91
C VAL A 81 -2.94 -1.94 0.89
N LYS A 82 -3.43 -2.37 -0.28
CA LYS A 82 -3.92 -1.48 -1.33
C LYS A 82 -5.02 -0.55 -0.80
N GLY A 83 -6.00 -1.09 -0.09
CA GLY A 83 -7.12 -0.32 0.46
C GLY A 83 -6.65 0.82 1.36
N VAL A 84 -5.63 0.59 2.21
CA VAL A 84 -5.10 1.66 3.06
C VAL A 84 -4.38 2.75 2.24
N TYR A 85 -3.69 2.39 1.15
CA TYR A 85 -3.13 3.39 0.23
C TYR A 85 -4.22 4.19 -0.47
N ASP A 86 -5.25 3.52 -0.98
CA ASP A 86 -6.39 4.18 -1.63
C ASP A 86 -7.05 5.17 -0.68
N GLU A 87 -7.27 4.79 0.59
CA GLU A 87 -7.86 5.67 1.61
C GLU A 87 -7.01 6.93 1.86
N ILE A 88 -5.68 6.83 1.91
CA ILE A 88 -4.80 8.00 2.06
C ILE A 88 -4.91 8.90 0.82
N ILE A 89 -4.87 8.31 -0.37
CA ILE A 89 -4.98 9.04 -1.64
C ILE A 89 -6.32 9.78 -1.72
N GLU A 90 -7.42 9.10 -1.40
CA GLU A 90 -8.77 9.68 -1.39
C GLU A 90 -8.90 10.81 -0.37
N LEU A 91 -8.30 10.67 0.82
CA LEU A 91 -8.26 11.73 1.83
C LEU A 91 -7.58 12.99 1.29
N ILE A 92 -6.42 12.84 0.65
CA ILE A 92 -5.65 13.95 0.07
C ILE A 92 -6.42 14.60 -1.09
N GLU A 93 -6.92 13.79 -2.04
CA GLU A 93 -7.68 14.28 -3.19
C GLU A 93 -8.94 15.05 -2.77
N LYS A 94 -9.64 14.56 -1.75
CA LYS A 94 -10.80 15.25 -1.19
C LYS A 94 -10.40 16.59 -0.60
N LYS A 95 -9.34 16.63 0.19
CA LYS A 95 -8.85 17.88 0.80
C LYS A 95 -8.48 18.91 -0.28
N LEU A 96 -7.78 18.50 -1.33
CA LEU A 96 -7.44 19.36 -2.47
C LEU A 96 -8.66 19.86 -3.25
N SER A 97 -9.73 19.09 -3.29
CA SER A 97 -10.98 19.46 -4.00
C SER A 97 -11.86 20.42 -3.19
N ASP A 98 -11.67 20.48 -1.87
CA ASP A 98 -12.41 21.35 -0.95
C ASP A 98 -11.80 22.78 -0.86
N VAL A 99 -10.68 23.03 -1.55
CA VAL A 99 -9.97 24.33 -1.65
C VAL A 99 -10.48 25.13 -2.86
#